data_AF-A0A6J7GRG7-F1
#
_entry.id   AF-A0A6J7GRG7-F1
#
_cell.length_a   1.000
_cell.length_b   1.000
_cell.length_c   1.000
_cell.angle_alpha   90.00
_cell.angle_beta   90.00
_cell.angle_gamma   90.00
#
_symmetry.space_group_name_H-M   'P 1'
#
loop_
_entity.id
_entity.type
_entity.pdbx_description
1 polymer ?
#
loop_
_entity_poly.entity_id
_entity_poly.type
_entity_poly.pdbx_seq_one_letter_code
_entity_poly.pdbx_strand_id
1 'polypeptide(L)'
;MSTEQSVEEFVPTTWTGKIRKSAQRALPYDKLMPETQPAYVASWIYVFGVLTIAALAMIIVSGTILSIEGPTWWHESSTGHFVNSLHFWSVQLFFLFMVIHLWGKFWMAAWRGNRARTWITGVIAFVISIAAGLSGYAVQTNFDSQWVAFEAKDGLNATGVGAYFSVTNLGQMLMVHIFLLPAVIAIIVVAHVLFVRLRGVVPPIDAALVEERNRVEEMQS
;
A
#
# COMPACT_ATOMS: atom_id res chain seq x y z
N MET A 1 28.51 12.93 -37.75
CA MET A 1 29.64 13.11 -36.81
C MET A 1 29.13 12.73 -35.44
N SER A 2 29.46 11.51 -35.01
CA SER A 2 28.95 10.83 -33.81
C SER A 2 29.72 11.25 -32.56
N THR A 3 29.05 11.93 -31.63
CA THR A 3 29.52 12.02 -30.24
C THR A 3 28.91 10.87 -29.45
N GLU A 4 29.48 9.68 -29.59
CA GLU A 4 29.40 8.69 -28.52
C GLU A 4 30.30 9.20 -27.39
N GLN A 5 29.72 9.98 -26.48
CA GLN A 5 30.34 10.16 -25.17
C GLN A 5 30.26 8.81 -24.47
N SER A 6 31.37 8.08 -24.42
CA SER A 6 31.54 6.92 -23.56
C SER A 6 31.27 7.37 -22.12
N VAL A 7 30.12 7.00 -21.58
CA VAL A 7 29.80 7.21 -20.16
C VAL A 7 30.86 6.45 -19.37
N GLU A 8 31.79 7.18 -18.74
CA GLU A 8 32.79 6.60 -17.85
C GLU A 8 32.08 5.68 -16.85
N GLU A 9 32.41 4.39 -16.88
CA GLU A 9 31.74 3.43 -16.01
C GLU A 9 32.09 3.77 -14.55
N PHE A 10 31.08 4.18 -13.77
CA PHE A 10 31.27 4.47 -12.35
C PHE A 10 31.80 3.22 -11.61
N VAL A 11 33.08 3.25 -11.20
CA VAL A 11 33.74 2.21 -10.39
C VAL A 11 33.76 2.66 -8.93
N PRO A 12 32.91 2.09 -8.07
CA PRO A 12 32.83 2.53 -6.68
C PRO A 12 34.01 2.04 -5.84
N THR A 13 34.73 2.97 -5.19
CA THR A 13 35.85 2.70 -4.29
C THR A 13 35.45 2.54 -2.83
N THR A 14 34.26 3.03 -2.43
CA THR A 14 33.73 2.96 -1.06
C THR A 14 32.53 2.01 -0.94
N TRP A 15 32.22 1.59 0.28
CA TRP A 15 31.01 0.80 0.57
C TRP A 15 29.73 1.55 0.22
N THR A 16 29.67 2.86 0.49
CA THR A 16 28.58 3.75 0.06
C THR A 16 28.46 3.82 -1.46
N GLY A 17 29.59 3.86 -2.18
CA GLY A 17 29.62 3.81 -3.64
C GLY A 17 29.08 2.48 -4.18
N LYS A 18 29.41 1.35 -3.53
CA LYS A 18 28.90 0.02 -3.91
C LYS A 18 27.40 -0.07 -3.67
N ILE A 19 26.90 0.46 -2.56
CA ILE A 19 25.46 0.56 -2.26
C ILE A 19 24.78 1.44 -3.31
N ARG A 20 25.35 2.61 -3.65
CA ARG A 20 24.81 3.50 -4.69
C ARG A 20 24.75 2.82 -6.05
N LYS A 21 25.82 2.15 -6.49
CA LYS A 21 25.85 1.42 -7.77
C LYS A 21 24.82 0.29 -7.78
N SER A 22 24.69 -0.45 -6.67
CA SER A 22 23.68 -1.51 -6.52
C SER A 22 22.25 -0.93 -6.56
N ALA A 23 22.00 0.15 -5.82
CA ALA A 23 20.71 0.84 -5.79
C ALA A 23 20.33 1.41 -7.15
N GLN A 24 21.26 2.07 -7.87
CA GLN A 24 21.02 2.60 -9.22
C GLN A 24 20.74 1.48 -10.22
N ARG A 25 21.41 0.33 -10.09
CA ARG A 25 21.16 -0.84 -10.96
C ARG A 25 19.82 -1.50 -10.66
N ALA A 26 19.41 -1.53 -9.40
CA ALA A 26 18.13 -2.11 -8.97
C ALA A 26 16.94 -1.16 -9.19
N LEU A 27 17.15 0.15 -9.08
CA LEU A 27 16.18 1.23 -9.15
C LEU A 27 16.61 2.32 -10.16
N PRO A 28 16.68 2.01 -11.47
CA PRO A 28 17.05 3.01 -12.47
C PRO A 28 16.03 4.16 -12.50
N TYR A 29 16.51 5.40 -12.59
CA TYR A 29 15.70 6.62 -12.51
C TYR A 29 14.54 6.63 -13.51
N ASP A 30 14.80 6.20 -14.75
CA ASP A 30 13.84 6.17 -15.86
C ASP A 30 12.60 5.30 -15.55
N LYS A 31 12.76 4.29 -14.68
CA LYS A 31 11.64 3.44 -14.24
C LYS A 31 10.90 4.00 -13.03
N LEU A 32 11.59 4.76 -12.18
CA LEU A 32 10.96 5.40 -11.02
C LEU A 32 10.12 6.61 -11.44
N MET A 33 10.60 7.38 -12.42
CA MET A 33 9.98 8.61 -12.91
C MET A 33 9.77 8.57 -14.44
N PRO A 34 8.92 7.67 -14.96
CA PRO A 34 8.68 7.57 -16.39
C PRO A 34 7.91 8.78 -16.93
N GLU A 35 8.33 9.30 -18.08
CA GLU A 35 7.69 10.45 -18.76
C GLU A 35 6.40 10.08 -19.50
N THR A 36 6.22 8.79 -19.84
CA THR A 36 5.05 8.30 -20.56
C THR A 36 4.44 7.08 -19.86
N GLN A 37 3.12 6.90 -19.99
CA GLN A 37 2.43 5.69 -19.55
C GLN A 37 1.69 5.05 -20.73
N PRO A 38 1.60 3.72 -20.79
CA PRO A 38 0.87 3.04 -21.86
C PRO A 38 -0.62 3.45 -21.89
N ALA A 39 -1.19 3.62 -23.08
CA ALA A 39 -2.57 4.10 -23.24
C ALA A 39 -3.63 3.27 -22.51
N TYR A 40 -3.40 1.95 -22.32
CA TYR A 40 -4.32 1.08 -21.58
C TYR A 40 -4.41 1.40 -20.08
N VAL A 41 -3.44 2.14 -19.53
CA VAL A 41 -3.48 2.63 -18.13
C VAL A 41 -4.53 3.73 -17.95
N ALA A 42 -5.03 4.34 -19.04
CA ALA A 42 -6.13 5.31 -18.99
C ALA A 42 -7.51 4.68 -18.70
N SER A 43 -7.59 3.34 -18.54
CA SER A 43 -8.82 2.69 -18.10
C SER A 43 -9.16 3.04 -16.65
N TRP A 44 -10.45 3.31 -16.38
CA TRP A 44 -10.95 3.76 -15.07
C TRP A 44 -10.50 2.88 -13.90
N ILE A 45 -10.35 1.57 -14.11
CA ILE A 45 -9.96 0.61 -13.07
C ILE A 45 -8.55 0.86 -12.49
N TYR A 46 -7.66 1.55 -13.22
CA TYR A 46 -6.32 1.88 -12.73
C TYR A 46 -6.33 3.02 -11.70
N VAL A 47 -7.39 3.84 -11.64
CA VAL A 47 -7.51 4.97 -10.70
C VAL A 47 -7.52 4.51 -9.24
N PHE A 48 -8.06 3.33 -8.95
CA PHE A 48 -8.24 2.85 -7.57
C PHE A 48 -6.93 2.61 -6.83
N GLY A 49 -5.83 2.32 -7.53
CA GLY A 49 -4.52 2.24 -6.89
C GLY A 49 -4.10 3.60 -6.29
N VAL A 50 -4.27 4.68 -7.06
CA VAL A 50 -3.96 6.04 -6.63
C VAL A 50 -4.95 6.51 -5.57
N LEU A 51 -6.24 6.24 -5.73
CA LEU A 51 -7.26 6.58 -4.73
C LEU A 51 -7.01 5.87 -3.38
N THR A 52 -6.55 4.62 -3.41
CA THR A 52 -6.18 3.88 -2.19
C THR A 52 -5.00 4.55 -1.47
N ILE A 53 -3.97 4.97 -2.21
CA ILE A 53 -2.82 5.70 -1.64
C ILE A 53 -3.24 7.07 -1.10
N ALA A 54 -4.09 7.80 -1.83
CA ALA A 54 -4.60 9.10 -1.40
C ALA A 54 -5.43 8.97 -0.11
N ALA A 55 -6.30 7.96 -0.02
CA ALA A 55 -7.05 7.67 1.19
C ALA A 55 -6.11 7.29 2.35
N LEU A 56 -5.08 6.46 2.12
CA LEU A 56 -4.07 6.13 3.13
C LEU A 56 -3.32 7.38 3.63
N ALA A 57 -2.95 8.29 2.74
CA ALA A 57 -2.31 9.55 3.13
C ALA A 57 -3.23 10.39 4.02
N MET A 58 -4.53 10.48 3.70
CA MET A 58 -5.51 11.16 4.54
C MET A 58 -5.69 10.50 5.90
N ILE A 59 -5.69 9.16 5.96
CA ILE A 59 -5.71 8.40 7.23
C ILE A 59 -4.49 8.74 8.08
N ILE A 60 -3.29 8.74 7.50
CA ILE A 60 -2.05 9.05 8.23
C ILE A 60 -2.07 10.49 8.74
N VAL A 61 -2.44 11.46 7.91
CA VAL A 61 -2.48 12.88 8.28
C VAL A 61 -3.51 13.12 9.39
N SER A 62 -4.76 12.68 9.20
CA SER A 62 -5.82 12.86 10.21
C SER A 62 -5.51 12.09 11.50
N GLY A 63 -4.97 10.87 11.40
CA GLY A 63 -4.59 10.05 12.56
C GLY A 63 -3.44 10.65 13.36
N THR A 64 -2.48 11.28 12.67
CA THR A 64 -1.39 12.02 13.33
C THR A 64 -1.95 13.21 14.11
N ILE A 65 -2.88 13.97 13.53
CA ILE A 65 -3.54 15.09 14.23
C ILE A 65 -4.28 14.58 15.48
N LEU A 66 -5.08 13.51 15.37
CA LEU A 66 -5.77 12.91 16.52
C LEU A 66 -4.78 12.42 17.59
N SER A 67 -3.64 11.87 17.17
CA SER A 67 -2.61 11.35 18.09
C SER A 67 -1.89 12.47 18.86
N ILE A 68 -1.74 13.65 18.28
CA ILE A 68 -1.12 14.82 18.93
C ILE A 68 -2.03 15.38 20.02
N GLU A 69 -3.33 15.53 19.72
CA GLU A 69 -4.30 16.11 20.66
C GLU A 69 -4.72 15.13 21.76
N GLY A 70 -4.66 13.82 21.46
CA GLY A 70 -4.96 12.75 22.39
C GLY A 70 -6.41 12.24 22.34
N PRO A 71 -6.69 11.10 22.98
CA PRO A 71 -7.92 10.33 22.75
C PRO A 71 -9.21 10.94 23.29
N THR A 72 -9.13 11.93 24.17
CA THR A 72 -10.31 12.63 24.69
C THR A 72 -10.78 13.76 23.78
N TRP A 73 -9.88 14.32 22.95
CA TRP A 73 -10.13 15.55 22.22
C TRP A 73 -11.31 15.46 21.24
N TRP A 74 -11.46 14.33 20.54
CA TRP A 74 -12.56 14.13 19.61
C TRP A 74 -13.91 13.91 20.29
N HIS A 75 -13.98 13.72 21.60
CA HIS A 75 -15.25 13.66 22.33
C HIS A 75 -15.74 15.04 22.75
N GLU A 76 -14.82 15.97 23.01
CA GLU A 76 -15.12 17.25 23.68
C GLU A 76 -15.07 18.46 22.73
N SER A 77 -14.45 18.33 21.56
CA SER A 77 -14.25 19.43 20.61
C SER A 77 -14.96 19.21 19.28
N SER A 78 -15.68 20.21 18.76
CA SER A 78 -16.27 20.16 17.42
C SER A 78 -15.21 19.98 16.32
N THR A 79 -14.03 20.58 16.49
CA THR A 79 -12.90 20.38 15.58
C THR A 79 -12.39 18.94 15.67
N GLY A 80 -12.30 18.39 16.89
CA GLY A 80 -11.93 16.99 17.10
C GLY A 80 -12.91 16.01 16.47
N HIS A 81 -14.22 16.25 16.62
CA HIS A 81 -15.28 15.49 15.95
C HIS A 81 -15.14 15.52 14.41
N PHE A 82 -14.82 16.68 13.83
CA PHE A 82 -14.57 16.81 12.40
C PHE A 82 -13.35 16.01 11.94
N VAL A 83 -12.21 16.12 12.64
CA VAL A 83 -10.99 15.38 12.28
C VAL A 83 -11.19 13.86 12.44
N ASN A 84 -11.89 13.44 13.50
CA ASN A 84 -12.26 12.04 13.70
C ASN A 84 -13.17 11.53 12.57
N SER A 85 -14.16 12.34 12.15
CA SER A 85 -15.01 12.00 11.00
C SER A 85 -14.20 11.89 9.71
N LEU A 86 -13.26 12.81 9.48
CA LEU A 86 -12.36 12.76 8.33
C LEU A 86 -11.51 11.48 8.35
N HIS A 87 -10.97 11.10 9.51
CA HIS A 87 -10.22 9.86 9.68
C HIS A 87 -11.08 8.64 9.36
N PHE A 88 -12.26 8.54 9.99
CA PHE A 88 -13.20 7.45 9.79
C PHE A 88 -13.60 7.28 8.32
N TRP A 89 -14.04 8.36 7.65
CA TRP A 89 -14.45 8.29 6.24
C TRP A 89 -13.28 7.98 5.31
N SER A 90 -12.07 8.45 5.63
CA SER A 90 -10.87 8.08 4.87
C SER A 90 -10.59 6.58 4.97
N VAL A 91 -10.82 5.95 6.12
CA VAL A 91 -10.73 4.48 6.28
C VAL A 91 -11.78 3.77 5.43
N GLN A 92 -13.03 4.24 5.41
CA GLN A 92 -14.08 3.63 4.58
C GLN A 92 -13.72 3.67 3.09
N LEU A 93 -13.28 4.84 2.61
CA LEU A 93 -12.83 5.03 1.23
C LEU A 93 -11.59 4.19 0.92
N PHE A 94 -10.63 4.11 1.84
CA PHE A 94 -9.45 3.27 1.69
C PHE A 94 -9.83 1.80 1.47
N PHE A 95 -10.71 1.22 2.29
CA PHE A 95 -11.13 -0.17 2.11
C PHE A 95 -11.95 -0.37 0.83
N LEU A 96 -12.87 0.55 0.52
CA LEU A 96 -13.64 0.52 -0.72
C LEU A 96 -12.71 0.47 -1.94
N PHE A 97 -11.76 1.41 -2.01
CA PHE A 97 -10.81 1.49 -3.12
C PHE A 97 -9.84 0.31 -3.14
N MET A 98 -9.37 -0.14 -1.98
CA MET A 98 -8.47 -1.28 -1.85
C MET A 98 -9.13 -2.57 -2.34
N VAL A 99 -10.40 -2.81 -2.00
CA VAL A 99 -11.14 -3.99 -2.46
C VAL A 99 -11.34 -3.94 -3.97
N ILE A 100 -11.79 -2.81 -4.51
CA ILE A 100 -11.94 -2.64 -5.96
C ILE A 100 -10.58 -2.81 -6.66
N HIS A 101 -9.51 -2.25 -6.11
CA HIS A 101 -8.16 -2.40 -6.62
C HIS A 101 -7.71 -3.87 -6.61
N LEU A 102 -7.85 -4.56 -5.48
CA LEU A 102 -7.46 -5.96 -5.32
C LEU A 102 -8.23 -6.85 -6.29
N TRP A 103 -9.56 -6.80 -6.28
CA TRP A 103 -10.40 -7.65 -7.14
C TRP A 103 -10.24 -7.32 -8.61
N GLY A 104 -10.17 -6.03 -8.97
CA GLY A 104 -9.90 -5.60 -10.34
C GLY A 104 -8.56 -6.13 -10.84
N LYS A 105 -7.50 -6.02 -10.04
CA LYS A 105 -6.18 -6.56 -10.40
C LYS A 105 -6.12 -8.08 -10.34
N PHE A 106 -6.98 -8.73 -9.56
CA PHE A 106 -7.13 -10.16 -9.59
C PHE A 106 -7.66 -10.61 -10.95
N TRP A 107 -8.83 -10.09 -11.37
CA TRP A 107 -9.44 -10.52 -12.63
C TRP A 107 -8.65 -10.10 -13.88
N MET A 108 -7.86 -9.03 -13.79
CA MET A 108 -6.91 -8.64 -14.85
C MET A 108 -5.64 -9.50 -14.90
N ALA A 109 -5.53 -10.55 -14.06
CA ALA A 109 -4.35 -11.39 -13.93
C ALA A 109 -3.05 -10.58 -13.69
N ALA A 110 -3.14 -9.55 -12.83
CA ALA A 110 -2.05 -8.58 -12.64
C ALA A 110 -0.77 -9.19 -12.02
N TRP A 111 -0.85 -10.41 -11.51
CA TRP A 111 0.29 -11.18 -11.00
C TRP A 111 1.18 -11.78 -12.11
N ARG A 112 0.68 -11.85 -13.36
CA ARG A 112 1.39 -12.46 -14.50
C ARG A 112 2.63 -11.66 -14.92
N GLY A 113 3.62 -12.37 -15.48
CA GLY A 113 4.82 -11.76 -16.06
C GLY A 113 5.77 -11.20 -15.00
N ASN A 114 6.19 -12.04 -14.05
CA ASN A 114 7.13 -11.71 -12.98
C ASN A 114 6.65 -10.62 -12.00
N ARG A 115 5.33 -10.44 -11.86
CA ARG A 115 4.69 -9.48 -10.92
C ARG A 115 4.01 -10.14 -9.72
N ALA A 116 4.23 -11.43 -9.49
CA ALA A 116 3.72 -12.15 -8.32
C ALA A 116 4.14 -11.48 -7.00
N ARG A 117 5.35 -10.92 -6.89
CA ARG A 117 5.79 -10.18 -5.70
C ARG A 117 4.98 -8.90 -5.44
N THR A 118 4.63 -8.18 -6.50
CA THR A 118 3.74 -7.02 -6.42
C THR A 118 2.37 -7.43 -5.92
N TRP A 119 1.83 -8.55 -6.43
CA TRP A 119 0.55 -9.10 -5.97
C TRP A 119 0.59 -9.50 -4.48
N ILE A 120 1.60 -10.28 -4.08
CA ILE A 120 1.76 -10.75 -2.69
C ILE A 120 1.87 -9.57 -1.71
N THR A 121 2.66 -8.54 -2.03
CA THR A 121 2.75 -7.34 -1.18
C THR A 121 1.42 -6.61 -1.05
N GLY A 122 0.61 -6.56 -2.12
CA GLY A 122 -0.75 -5.99 -2.06
C GLY A 122 -1.69 -6.79 -1.14
N VAL A 123 -1.65 -8.12 -1.24
CA VAL A 123 -2.44 -9.01 -0.35
C VAL A 123 -2.03 -8.86 1.11
N ILE A 124 -0.71 -8.83 1.39
CA ILE A 124 -0.20 -8.64 2.74
C ILE A 124 -0.60 -7.25 3.28
N ALA A 125 -0.50 -6.20 2.47
CA ALA A 125 -0.96 -4.86 2.85
C ALA A 125 -2.45 -4.87 3.21
N PHE A 126 -3.29 -5.55 2.42
CA PHE A 126 -4.72 -5.66 2.69
C PHE A 126 -5.01 -6.37 4.02
N VAL A 127 -4.38 -7.53 4.27
CA VAL A 127 -4.57 -8.30 5.53
C VAL A 127 -4.14 -7.48 6.75
N ILE A 128 -2.99 -6.82 6.69
CA ILE A 128 -2.52 -5.98 7.80
C ILE A 128 -3.42 -4.76 7.98
N SER A 129 -3.96 -4.20 6.89
CA SER A 129 -4.92 -3.11 6.98
C SER A 129 -6.21 -3.52 7.67
N ILE A 130 -6.69 -4.76 7.49
CA ILE A 130 -7.85 -5.29 8.25
C ILE A 130 -7.56 -5.25 9.75
N ALA A 131 -6.37 -5.69 10.17
CA ALA A 131 -5.96 -5.60 11.58
C ALA A 131 -5.89 -4.13 12.06
N ALA A 132 -5.39 -3.21 11.23
CA ALA A 132 -5.37 -1.79 11.54
C ALA A 132 -6.79 -1.22 11.71
N GLY A 133 -7.72 -1.58 10.82
CA GLY A 133 -9.13 -1.22 10.91
C GLY A 133 -9.77 -1.72 12.20
N LEU A 134 -9.57 -3.00 12.54
CA LEU A 134 -10.06 -3.59 13.79
C LEU A 134 -9.52 -2.84 15.02
N SER A 135 -8.21 -2.60 15.08
CA SER A 135 -7.60 -1.85 16.18
C SER A 135 -8.14 -0.41 16.28
N GLY A 136 -8.49 0.21 15.14
CA GLY A 136 -9.11 1.53 15.09
C GLY A 136 -10.52 1.55 15.68
N TYR A 137 -11.34 0.54 15.37
CA TYR A 137 -12.65 0.37 16.00
C TYR A 137 -12.51 0.14 17.51
N ALA A 138 -11.52 -0.65 17.96
CA ALA A 138 -11.31 -0.94 19.37
C ALA A 138 -10.92 0.29 20.21
N VAL A 139 -10.30 1.33 19.62
CA VAL A 139 -9.86 2.54 20.34
C VAL A 139 -10.89 3.68 20.34
N GLN A 140 -12.08 3.50 19.75
CA GLN A 140 -13.08 4.59 19.70
C GLN A 140 -13.70 4.92 21.07
N THR A 141 -13.53 4.07 22.09
CA THR A 141 -14.01 4.29 23.47
C THR A 141 -15.52 4.55 23.59
N ASN A 142 -16.32 4.01 22.66
CA ASN A 142 -17.78 4.06 22.65
C ASN A 142 -18.38 2.65 22.87
N PHE A 143 -19.71 2.55 22.91
CA PHE A 143 -20.39 1.26 23.15
C PHE A 143 -20.07 0.22 22.05
N ASP A 144 -20.01 0.65 20.79
CA ASP A 144 -19.67 -0.21 19.65
C ASP A 144 -18.26 -0.79 19.77
N SER A 145 -17.28 0.04 20.14
CA SER A 145 -15.90 -0.40 20.34
C SER A 145 -15.75 -1.46 21.42
N GLN A 146 -16.57 -1.41 22.48
CA GLN A 146 -16.57 -2.44 23.52
C GLN A 146 -17.05 -3.77 22.96
N TRP A 147 -18.18 -3.77 22.23
CA TRP A 147 -18.72 -4.97 21.60
C TRP A 147 -17.72 -5.59 20.63
N VAL A 148 -17.17 -4.79 19.70
CA VAL A 148 -16.16 -5.22 18.73
C VAL A 148 -14.92 -5.79 19.43
N ALA A 149 -14.43 -5.14 20.50
CA ALA A 149 -13.25 -5.62 21.23
C ALA A 149 -13.51 -6.95 21.95
N PHE A 150 -14.68 -7.16 22.55
CA PHE A 150 -15.00 -8.42 23.22
C PHE A 150 -15.19 -9.59 22.24
N GLU A 151 -15.87 -9.36 21.12
CA GLU A 151 -16.01 -10.39 20.06
C GLU A 151 -14.64 -10.75 19.45
N ALA A 152 -13.81 -9.75 19.17
CA ALA A 152 -12.45 -9.98 18.67
C ALA A 152 -11.56 -10.69 19.71
N LYS A 153 -11.70 -10.36 20.99
CA LYS A 153 -10.98 -11.01 22.09
C LYS A 153 -11.27 -12.50 22.12
N ASP A 154 -12.53 -12.89 22.04
CA ASP A 154 -12.91 -14.30 22.17
C ASP A 154 -12.38 -15.13 21.00
N GLY A 155 -12.40 -14.57 19.78
CA GLY A 155 -11.73 -15.17 18.61
C GLY A 155 -10.21 -15.31 18.76
N LEU A 156 -9.53 -14.25 19.23
CA LEU A 156 -8.06 -14.25 19.41
C LEU A 156 -7.61 -15.16 20.57
N ASN A 157 -8.41 -15.26 21.63
CA ASN A 157 -8.14 -16.14 22.76
C ASN A 157 -8.23 -17.61 22.34
N ALA A 158 -9.20 -17.97 21.47
CA ALA A 158 -9.34 -19.31 20.94
C ALA A 158 -8.11 -19.78 20.13
N THR A 159 -7.35 -18.86 19.53
CA THR A 159 -6.11 -19.16 18.80
C THR A 159 -4.85 -19.01 19.65
N GLY A 160 -4.97 -18.76 20.96
CA GLY A 160 -3.84 -18.61 21.89
C GLY A 160 -3.17 -17.23 21.90
N VAL A 161 -3.64 -16.26 21.09
CA VAL A 161 -3.08 -14.89 21.06
C VAL A 161 -3.33 -14.17 22.39
N GLY A 162 -4.47 -14.46 23.02
CA GLY A 162 -4.89 -13.91 24.31
C GLY A 162 -3.91 -14.05 25.47
N ALA A 163 -2.96 -14.98 25.39
CA ALA A 163 -1.94 -15.18 26.42
C ALA A 163 -0.92 -14.03 26.50
N TYR A 164 -0.77 -13.23 25.42
CA TYR A 164 0.24 -12.17 25.32
C TYR A 164 -0.32 -10.81 24.90
N PHE A 165 -1.50 -10.80 24.29
CA PHE A 165 -2.10 -9.62 23.69
C PHE A 165 -3.60 -9.58 23.97
N SER A 166 -4.10 -8.44 24.43
CA SER A 166 -5.53 -8.24 24.63
C SER A 166 -6.04 -7.05 23.83
N VAL A 167 -7.02 -7.28 22.97
CA VAL A 167 -7.72 -6.21 22.25
C VAL A 167 -8.59 -5.34 23.14
N THR A 168 -8.87 -5.78 24.38
CA THR A 168 -9.57 -4.95 25.37
C THR A 168 -8.61 -4.06 26.18
N ASN A 169 -7.30 -4.22 26.00
CA ASN A 169 -6.31 -3.35 26.62
C ASN A 169 -6.14 -2.09 25.75
N LEU A 170 -6.78 -0.99 26.17
CA LEU A 170 -6.77 0.27 25.43
C LEU A 170 -5.35 0.81 25.20
N GLY A 171 -4.46 0.71 26.19
CA GLY A 171 -3.08 1.18 26.06
C GLY A 171 -2.32 0.40 24.99
N GLN A 172 -2.42 -0.93 25.00
CA GLN A 172 -1.85 -1.78 23.94
C GLN A 172 -2.47 -1.47 22.57
N MET A 173 -3.80 -1.31 22.50
CA MET A 173 -4.49 -1.04 21.23
C MET A 173 -4.09 0.30 20.64
N LEU A 174 -3.98 1.35 21.46
CA LEU A 174 -3.49 2.65 21.00
C LEU A 174 -2.09 2.53 20.41
N MET A 175 -1.13 1.89 21.10
CA MET A 175 0.23 1.75 20.59
C MET A 175 0.30 0.96 19.28
N VAL A 176 -0.49 -0.10 19.16
CA VAL A 176 -0.56 -0.91 17.94
C VAL A 176 -1.21 -0.15 16.79
N HIS A 177 -2.29 0.57 17.05
CA HIS A 177 -3.08 1.27 16.04
C HIS A 177 -2.38 2.53 15.51
N ILE A 178 -1.79 3.35 16.38
CA ILE A 178 -1.25 4.66 15.97
C ILE A 178 0.19 4.57 15.46
N PHE A 179 0.96 3.56 15.89
CA PHE A 179 2.38 3.44 15.54
C PHE A 179 2.70 2.16 14.78
N LEU A 180 2.53 0.98 15.41
CA LEU A 180 3.07 -0.27 14.87
C LEU A 180 2.45 -0.64 13.51
N LEU A 181 1.13 -0.70 13.42
CA LEU A 181 0.45 -1.10 12.19
C LEU A 181 0.61 -0.06 11.07
N PRO A 182 0.45 1.26 11.30
CA PRO A 182 0.71 2.27 10.28
C PRO A 182 2.14 2.23 9.75
N ALA A 183 3.15 2.04 10.61
CA ALA A 183 4.55 1.94 10.19
C ALA A 183 4.79 0.71 9.30
N VAL A 184 4.26 -0.45 9.69
CA VAL A 184 4.35 -1.68 8.88
C VAL A 184 3.65 -1.52 7.54
N ILE A 185 2.43 -0.96 7.52
CA ILE A 185 1.68 -0.70 6.29
C ILE A 185 2.46 0.27 5.39
N ALA A 186 3.01 1.36 5.92
CA ALA A 186 3.78 2.32 5.16
C ALA A 186 4.99 1.67 4.48
N ILE A 187 5.75 0.83 5.19
CA ILE A 187 6.89 0.09 4.64
C ILE A 187 6.44 -0.83 3.49
N ILE A 188 5.37 -1.58 3.69
CA ILE A 188 4.86 -2.52 2.66
C ILE A 188 4.34 -1.75 1.45
N VAL A 189 3.62 -0.65 1.64
CA VAL A 189 3.09 0.18 0.54
C VAL A 189 4.22 0.80 -0.27
N VAL A 190 5.27 1.32 0.39
CA VAL A 190 6.47 1.80 -0.30
C VAL A 190 7.09 0.67 -1.15
N ALA A 191 7.28 -0.51 -0.57
CA ALA A 191 7.81 -1.67 -1.31
C ALA A 191 6.90 -2.07 -2.49
N HIS A 192 5.58 -2.07 -2.29
CA HIS A 192 4.58 -2.39 -3.30
C HIS A 192 4.67 -1.41 -4.49
N VAL A 193 4.67 -0.10 -4.22
CA VAL A 193 4.80 0.94 -5.25
C VAL A 193 6.13 0.82 -5.98
N LEU A 194 7.24 0.54 -5.29
CA LEU A 194 8.53 0.32 -5.95
C LEU A 194 8.48 -0.89 -6.90
N PHE A 195 7.86 -2.01 -6.50
CA PHE A 195 7.70 -3.15 -7.39
C PHE A 195 6.82 -2.86 -8.59
N VAL A 196 5.76 -2.05 -8.44
CA VAL A 196 4.96 -1.55 -9.57
C VAL A 196 5.82 -0.73 -10.53
N ARG A 197 6.62 0.22 -10.02
CA ARG A 197 7.49 1.09 -10.85
C ARG A 197 8.56 0.29 -11.59
N LEU A 198 9.16 -0.70 -10.95
CA LEU A 198 10.22 -1.51 -11.56
C LEU A 198 9.76 -2.46 -12.66
N ARG A 199 8.54 -2.99 -12.53
CA ARG A 199 7.98 -4.01 -13.43
C ARG A 199 6.97 -3.44 -14.43
N GLY A 200 6.56 -2.19 -14.24
CA GLY A 200 5.49 -1.57 -15.01
C GLY A 200 4.13 -2.24 -14.77
N VAL A 201 3.11 -1.68 -15.42
CA VAL A 201 1.75 -2.20 -15.38
C VAL A 201 1.62 -3.41 -16.32
N VAL A 202 0.82 -4.40 -15.93
CA VAL A 202 0.52 -5.56 -16.79
C VAL A 202 -0.24 -5.10 -18.04
N PRO A 203 0.21 -5.48 -19.25
CA PRO A 203 -0.55 -5.30 -20.47
C PRO A 203 -1.86 -6.11 -20.43
N PRO A 204 -2.97 -5.60 -21.01
CA PRO A 204 -4.18 -6.37 -21.22
C PRO A 204 -3.89 -7.71 -21.93
N ILE A 205 -4.67 -8.74 -21.63
CA ILE A 205 -4.44 -10.09 -22.15
C ILE A 205 -4.40 -10.07 -23.69
N ASP A 206 -5.35 -9.39 -24.32
CA ASP A 206 -5.45 -9.31 -25.79
C ASP A 206 -4.30 -8.52 -26.41
N ALA A 207 -3.79 -7.50 -25.72
CA ALA A 207 -2.66 -6.71 -26.21
C ALA A 207 -1.36 -7.53 -26.24
N ALA A 208 -1.15 -8.40 -25.23
CA ALA A 208 0.00 -9.29 -25.21
C ALA A 208 -0.01 -10.31 -26.36
N LEU A 209 -1.19 -10.81 -26.74
CA LEU A 209 -1.35 -11.74 -27.86
C LEU A 209 -1.08 -11.07 -29.21
N VAL A 210 -1.47 -9.80 -29.37
CA VAL A 210 -1.21 -9.02 -30.59
C VAL A 210 0.28 -8.74 -30.74
N GLU A 211 0.98 -8.34 -29.68
CA GLU A 211 2.44 -8.13 -29.74
C GLU A 211 3.20 -9.42 -30.06
N GLU A 212 2.79 -10.55 -29.49
CA GLU A 212 3.41 -11.85 -29.76
C GLU A 212 3.20 -12.27 -31.21
N ARG A 213 1.97 -12.14 -31.74
CA ARG A 213 1.67 -12.40 -33.15
C ARG A 213 2.52 -11.54 -34.08
N ASN A 214 2.56 -10.23 -33.86
CA ASN A 214 3.32 -9.30 -34.69
C ASN A 214 4.82 -9.62 -34.66
N ARG A 215 5.38 -10.00 -33.50
CA ARG A 215 6.78 -10.40 -33.38
C ARG A 215 7.08 -11.70 -34.13
N VAL A 216 6.17 -12.66 -34.13
CA VAL A 216 6.30 -13.90 -34.90
C VAL A 216 6.26 -13.61 -36.40
N GLU A 217 5.37 -12.72 -36.84
CA GLU A 217 5.29 -12.27 -38.25
C GLU A 217 6.59 -11.59 -38.71
N GLU A 218 7.17 -10.70 -37.89
CA GLU A 218 8.49 -10.07 -38.17
C GLU A 218 9.65 -11.07 -38.21
N MET A 219 9.63 -12.13 -37.39
CA MET A 219 10.67 -13.17 -37.44
C MET A 219 10.55 -14.08 -38.67
N GLN A 220 9.40 -14.08 -39.33
CA GLN A 220 9.10 -14.89 -40.52
C GLN A 220 9.27 -14.12 -41.84
N SER A 221 9.40 -12.79 -41.80
CA SER A 221 9.72 -11.91 -42.94
C SER A 221 11.23 -11.69 -43.09
#